data_AF-A0A1M3N618-F1
#
_entry.id   AF-A0A1M3N618-F1
#
_cell.length_a   1.000
_cell.length_b   1.000
_cell.length_c   1.000
_cell.angle_alpha   90.00
_cell.angle_beta   90.00
_cell.angle_gamma   90.00
#
_symmetry.space_group_name_H-M   'P 1'
#
loop_
_entity.id
_entity.type
_entity.pdbx_description
1 polymer ?
#
loop_
_entity_poly.entity_id
_entity_poly.type
_entity_poly.pdbx_seq_one_letter_code
_entity_poly.pdbx_strand_id
1 'polypeptide(L)'
;MVTGLPKLARALAGVAVLGAVASACAGQDEKEVLPPVVLGMLETTGPTYDDGQQQIFQVSREVRLPYRQPDDGERPRGEQDPYPRPPFHITTDSRVTLRYTLSNLDDREHTVQLLIDPWNEFVRYVPGVTTIRNDEVLPNFSGIERFVVLPPKGRVEGIITPDDMVELAIDLTVAMALERRPPDAAGQFGGPVLYNRTFNIQNRSSEPDPVLQDWMPRSRANIAAVIGFDVGLRTYAPAKVAVELVIDIEDLHGERVLIDGEEGRPVGRPGTVLTPPAGGPAPM
;
A
#
# COMPACT_ATOMS: atom_id res chain seq x y z
N MET A 1 39.64 25.43 82.51
CA MET A 1 40.66 25.30 81.47
C MET A 1 39.94 24.94 80.18
N VAL A 2 39.72 25.91 79.28
CA VAL A 2 40.36 26.05 77.94
C VAL A 2 40.47 24.70 77.21
N THR A 3 39.93 24.44 76.03
CA THR A 3 39.85 25.16 74.73
C THR A 3 38.76 24.44 73.90
N GLY A 4 38.01 25.04 72.98
CA GLY A 4 38.46 25.37 71.62
C GLY A 4 37.42 24.89 70.59
N LEU A 5 37.26 25.67 69.51
CA LEU A 5 36.19 25.70 68.52
C LEU A 5 35.99 24.44 67.62
N PRO A 6 34.86 24.36 66.86
CA PRO A 6 34.37 23.19 66.12
C PRO A 6 34.86 23.14 64.66
N LYS A 7 34.65 22.01 63.96
CA LYS A 7 34.31 21.94 62.52
C LYS A 7 33.98 20.50 62.05
N LEU A 8 32.79 20.37 61.46
CA LEU A 8 32.34 19.52 60.35
C LEU A 8 33.07 18.19 60.05
N ALA A 9 32.35 17.07 60.12
CA ALA A 9 32.26 16.09 59.02
C ALA A 9 31.18 15.01 59.26
N ARG A 10 30.28 14.89 58.27
CA ARG A 10 29.65 13.67 57.69
C ARG A 10 29.27 12.49 58.61
N ALA A 11 28.00 12.06 58.57
CA ALA A 11 27.57 10.83 57.86
C ALA A 11 26.23 10.22 58.37
N LEU A 12 25.37 9.88 57.39
CA LEU A 12 24.40 8.76 57.29
C LEU A 12 23.30 8.47 58.34
N ALA A 13 22.06 8.44 57.84
CA ALA A 13 21.05 7.35 57.87
C ALA A 13 19.64 8.00 57.83
N GLY A 14 18.69 7.73 56.94
CA GLY A 14 18.42 6.58 56.07
C GLY A 14 17.03 6.03 56.43
N VAL A 15 16.01 6.25 55.60
CA VAL A 15 14.90 5.29 55.34
C VAL A 15 14.34 5.59 53.95
N ALA A 16 14.53 4.62 53.05
CA ALA A 16 13.76 4.47 51.83
C ALA A 16 12.52 3.61 52.12
N VAL A 17 11.36 4.00 51.60
CA VAL A 17 10.28 3.05 51.31
C VAL A 17 9.79 3.34 49.89
N LEU A 18 10.04 2.37 49.01
CA LEU A 18 9.42 2.20 47.72
C LEU A 18 7.91 1.99 47.91
N GLY A 19 7.11 2.68 47.09
CA GLY A 19 5.70 2.38 46.85
C GLY A 19 5.42 2.64 45.38
N ALA A 20 5.54 1.57 44.60
CA ALA A 20 5.61 1.58 43.15
C ALA A 20 4.22 1.44 42.49
N VAL A 21 4.15 1.95 41.26
CA VAL A 21 3.29 1.56 40.12
C VAL A 21 1.78 1.72 40.24
N ALA A 22 1.27 2.75 39.56
CA ALA A 22 0.07 2.65 38.73
C ALA A 22 0.23 3.53 37.47
N SER A 23 1.29 3.32 36.71
CA SER A 23 1.32 3.70 35.29
C SER A 23 0.62 2.60 34.49
N ALA A 24 -0.70 2.55 34.62
CA ALA A 24 -1.54 1.66 33.84
C ALA A 24 -1.73 2.28 32.44
N CYS A 25 -1.04 1.70 31.46
CA CYS A 25 -1.44 1.53 30.07
C CYS A 25 -2.08 2.74 29.36
N ALA A 26 -1.25 3.64 28.85
CA ALA A 26 -1.51 4.25 27.56
C ALA A 26 -0.43 3.72 26.61
N GLY A 27 -0.72 2.62 25.90
CA GLY A 27 -0.03 2.39 24.63
C GLY A 27 -0.50 3.54 23.75
N GLN A 28 0.38 4.51 23.50
CA GLN A 28 0.06 5.58 22.56
C GLN A 28 0.26 4.95 21.18
N ASP A 29 -0.83 4.56 20.52
CA ASP A 29 -0.78 4.33 19.08
C ASP A 29 -0.23 5.62 18.46
N GLU A 30 0.95 5.54 17.85
CA GLU A 30 1.64 6.72 17.35
C GLU A 30 1.11 7.02 15.95
N LYS A 31 0.51 8.20 15.81
CA LYS A 31 -0.13 8.64 14.58
C LYS A 31 0.72 9.69 13.88
N GLU A 32 0.99 9.46 12.60
CA GLU A 32 1.68 10.40 11.73
C GLU A 32 0.80 10.77 10.52
N VAL A 33 0.87 12.02 10.11
CA VAL A 33 0.25 12.52 8.87
C VAL A 33 1.37 12.92 7.92
N LEU A 34 1.45 12.25 6.78
CA LEU A 34 2.51 12.50 5.80
C LEU A 34 2.25 13.81 5.03
N PRO A 35 3.30 14.45 4.51
CA PRO A 35 3.14 15.56 3.57
C PRO A 35 2.23 15.17 2.40
N PRO A 36 1.31 16.05 1.95
CA PRO A 36 0.40 15.73 0.87
C PRO A 36 1.12 15.31 -0.41
N VAL A 37 0.63 14.24 -1.04
CA VAL A 37 1.11 13.80 -2.35
C VAL A 37 0.21 14.37 -3.42
N VAL A 38 0.78 15.15 -4.33
CA VAL A 38 0.06 15.71 -5.49
C VAL A 38 0.51 15.02 -6.78
N LEU A 39 -0.46 14.64 -7.61
CA LEU A 39 -0.29 14.10 -8.95
C LEU A 39 -1.27 14.80 -9.91
N GLY A 40 -0.78 15.31 -11.03
CA GLY A 40 -1.58 15.97 -12.06
C GLY A 40 -1.44 15.31 -13.42
N MET A 41 -2.56 15.17 -14.12
CA MET A 41 -2.61 14.97 -15.57
C MET A 41 -2.88 16.32 -16.23
N LEU A 42 -2.07 16.67 -17.23
CA LEU A 42 -2.17 17.93 -17.93
C LEU A 42 -2.80 17.72 -19.31
N GLU A 43 -3.33 18.80 -19.91
CA GLU A 43 -3.85 18.76 -21.28
C GLU A 43 -2.80 18.34 -22.32
N THR A 44 -1.51 18.51 -22.00
CA THR A 44 -0.36 18.12 -22.82
C THR A 44 0.16 16.71 -22.52
N THR A 45 -0.44 16.00 -21.55
CA THR A 45 -0.11 14.61 -21.29
C THR A 45 -0.53 13.77 -22.50
N GLY A 46 0.46 13.21 -23.21
CA GLY A 46 0.20 12.27 -24.29
C GLY A 46 -0.37 10.94 -23.78
N PRO A 47 -1.04 10.16 -24.63
CA PRO A 47 -1.52 8.85 -24.25
C PRO A 47 -0.35 7.91 -23.94
N THR A 48 -0.50 7.08 -22.91
CA THR A 48 0.41 5.97 -22.62
C THR A 48 0.20 4.78 -23.54
N TYR A 49 -0.97 4.72 -24.20
CA TYR A 49 -1.31 3.73 -25.22
C TYR A 49 -2.16 4.38 -26.31
N ASP A 50 -1.80 4.16 -27.57
CA ASP A 50 -2.52 4.65 -28.74
C ASP A 50 -2.30 3.68 -29.92
N ASP A 51 -3.38 3.05 -30.40
CA ASP A 51 -3.38 2.19 -31.58
C ASP A 51 -4.14 2.80 -32.78
N GLY A 52 -4.53 4.08 -32.66
CA GLY A 52 -5.34 4.78 -33.64
C GLY A 52 -6.85 4.56 -33.52
N GLN A 53 -7.31 3.60 -32.71
CA GLN A 53 -8.73 3.38 -32.38
C GLN A 53 -9.04 3.71 -30.92
N GLN A 54 -8.13 3.36 -30.01
CA GLN A 54 -8.23 3.54 -28.58
C GLN A 54 -7.02 4.33 -28.06
N GLN A 55 -7.30 5.29 -27.19
CA GLN A 55 -6.29 6.03 -26.46
C GLN A 55 -6.47 5.85 -24.96
N ILE A 56 -5.38 5.62 -24.25
CA ILE A 56 -5.35 5.55 -22.78
C ILE A 56 -4.36 6.60 -22.30
N PHE A 57 -4.83 7.50 -21.45
CA PHE A 57 -4.02 8.52 -20.80
C PHE A 57 -3.84 8.10 -19.36
N GLN A 58 -2.60 7.87 -18.93
CA GLN A 58 -2.30 7.51 -17.56
C GLN A 58 -1.07 8.24 -17.06
N VAL A 59 -1.14 8.77 -15.84
CA VAL A 59 0.01 9.30 -15.10
C VAL A 59 0.09 8.59 -13.77
N SER A 60 1.30 8.40 -13.25
CA SER A 60 1.52 7.77 -11.96
C SER A 60 2.70 8.37 -11.21
N ARG A 61 2.68 8.23 -9.89
CA ARG A 61 3.76 8.64 -9.01
C ARG A 61 3.92 7.64 -7.87
N GLU A 62 5.18 7.34 -7.58
CA GLU A 62 5.57 6.53 -6.42
C GLU A 62 5.23 7.25 -5.10
N VAL A 63 4.62 6.52 -4.17
CA VAL A 63 4.41 6.92 -2.78
C VAL A 63 5.04 5.87 -1.87
N ARG A 64 5.99 6.30 -1.05
CA ARG A 64 6.65 5.43 -0.05
C ARG A 64 6.10 5.77 1.32
N LEU A 65 5.61 4.75 2.01
CA LEU A 65 5.20 4.89 3.40
C LEU A 65 6.46 4.78 4.28
N PRO A 66 6.52 5.48 5.41
CA PRO A 66 7.75 5.62 6.18
C PRO A 66 8.06 4.39 7.04
N TYR A 67 7.90 3.17 6.51
CA TYR A 67 8.32 1.97 7.22
C TYR A 67 9.85 1.89 7.33
N ARG A 68 10.35 1.40 8.46
CA ARG A 68 11.79 1.18 8.67
C ARG A 68 12.27 -0.17 8.13
N GLN A 69 13.55 -0.28 7.81
CA GLN A 69 14.18 -1.59 7.57
C GLN A 69 14.33 -2.38 8.88
N PRO A 70 14.31 -3.73 8.82
CA PRO A 70 14.71 -4.55 9.95
C PRO A 70 16.18 -4.34 10.27
N ASP A 71 16.53 -4.33 11.55
CA ASP A 71 17.91 -4.48 11.98
C ASP A 71 18.40 -5.91 11.74
N ASP A 72 19.73 -6.11 11.78
CA ASP A 72 20.36 -7.41 11.50
C ASP A 72 19.81 -8.56 12.36
N GLY A 73 19.40 -8.26 13.60
CA GLY A 73 18.81 -9.21 14.54
C GLY A 73 17.32 -9.50 14.32
N GLU A 74 16.60 -8.60 13.67
CA GLU A 74 15.15 -8.68 13.48
C GLU A 74 14.75 -9.28 12.13
N ARG A 75 15.71 -9.37 11.20
CA ARG A 75 15.46 -9.88 9.86
C ARG A 75 14.81 -11.26 9.92
N PRO A 76 13.55 -11.41 9.44
CA PRO A 76 12.84 -12.67 9.55
C PRO A 76 13.56 -13.80 8.80
N ARG A 77 13.50 -15.01 9.37
CA ARG A 77 14.14 -16.22 8.84
C ARG A 77 13.10 -17.31 8.60
N GLY A 78 13.44 -18.24 7.71
CA GLY A 78 12.57 -19.35 7.33
C GLY A 78 11.86 -19.10 6.00
N GLU A 79 10.93 -19.98 5.67
CA GLU A 79 10.17 -19.95 4.42
C GLU A 79 8.69 -19.71 4.74
N GLN A 80 8.02 -18.88 3.93
CA GLN A 80 6.59 -18.66 4.06
C GLN A 80 6.01 -18.36 2.69
N ASP A 81 5.35 -19.35 2.06
CA ASP A 81 4.65 -19.14 0.79
C ASP A 81 3.56 -18.04 0.91
N PRO A 82 3.42 -17.12 -0.06
CA PRO A 82 4.16 -16.99 -1.32
C PRO A 82 5.43 -16.13 -1.22
N TYR A 83 5.81 -15.69 -0.03
CA TYR A 83 7.00 -14.90 0.19
C TYR A 83 8.28 -15.77 0.17
N PRO A 84 9.45 -15.20 -0.17
CA PRO A 84 10.72 -15.91 -0.05
C PRO A 84 11.13 -16.14 1.42
N ARG A 85 10.55 -15.38 2.36
CA ARG A 85 10.72 -15.48 3.81
C ARG A 85 9.52 -14.80 4.49
N PRO A 86 9.29 -14.99 5.80
CA PRO A 86 8.29 -14.22 6.50
C PRO A 86 8.50 -12.70 6.31
N PRO A 87 7.43 -11.92 6.11
CA PRO A 87 7.51 -10.47 6.00
C PRO A 87 7.94 -9.86 7.33
N PHE A 88 8.72 -8.79 7.26
CA PHE A 88 9.06 -8.01 8.45
C PHE A 88 7.92 -7.09 8.88
N HIS A 89 7.24 -6.47 7.91
CA HIS A 89 6.04 -5.67 8.14
C HIS A 89 4.82 -6.51 7.81
N ILE A 90 3.94 -6.70 8.79
CA ILE A 90 2.66 -7.39 8.60
C ILE A 90 1.49 -6.42 8.68
N THR A 91 0.36 -6.78 8.06
CA THR A 91 -0.84 -5.92 7.98
C THR A 91 -1.41 -5.51 9.34
N THR A 92 -1.09 -6.23 10.41
CA THR A 92 -1.53 -5.90 11.78
C THR A 92 -0.60 -4.95 12.53
N ASP A 93 0.55 -4.59 11.95
CA ASP A 93 1.50 -3.69 12.60
C ASP A 93 1.09 -2.21 12.48
N SER A 94 0.23 -1.86 11.51
CA SER A 94 -0.16 -0.47 11.29
C SER A 94 -1.56 -0.33 10.68
N ARG A 95 -2.12 0.88 10.78
CA ARG A 95 -3.31 1.28 10.02
C ARG A 95 -2.97 2.43 9.10
N VAL A 96 -3.31 2.30 7.82
CA VAL A 96 -3.09 3.33 6.82
C VAL A 96 -4.43 3.81 6.28
N THR A 97 -4.65 5.13 6.32
CA THR A 97 -5.83 5.77 5.71
C THR A 97 -5.37 6.74 4.63
N LEU A 98 -5.94 6.64 3.43
CA LEU A 98 -5.70 7.61 2.37
C LEU A 98 -6.96 8.45 2.19
N ARG A 99 -6.85 9.77 2.35
CA ARG A 99 -7.90 10.72 1.96
C ARG A 99 -7.49 11.38 0.67
N TYR A 100 -8.39 11.41 -0.31
CA TYR A 100 -8.09 11.98 -1.61
C TYR A 100 -9.05 13.11 -1.96
N THR A 101 -8.51 14.12 -2.65
CA THR A 101 -9.29 15.15 -3.34
C THR A 101 -8.94 15.08 -4.83
N LEU A 102 -9.88 14.64 -5.65
CA LEU A 102 -9.79 14.70 -7.10
C LEU A 102 -10.37 16.03 -7.57
N SER A 103 -9.60 16.79 -8.35
CA SER A 103 -9.97 18.08 -8.88
C SER A 103 -9.96 18.07 -10.41
N ASN A 104 -11.06 18.53 -11.00
CA ASN A 104 -11.14 18.80 -12.42
C ASN A 104 -10.79 20.26 -12.68
N LEU A 105 -9.73 20.48 -13.46
CA LEU A 105 -9.24 21.82 -13.80
C LEU A 105 -9.78 22.30 -15.16
N ASP A 106 -10.58 21.48 -15.84
CA ASP A 106 -11.24 21.80 -17.11
C ASP A 106 -12.68 22.30 -16.92
N ASP A 107 -13.21 22.92 -17.96
CA ASP A 107 -14.60 23.42 -18.05
C ASP A 107 -15.59 22.35 -18.53
N ARG A 108 -15.14 21.10 -18.72
CA ARG A 108 -15.96 19.95 -19.12
C ARG A 108 -15.88 18.83 -18.10
N GLU A 109 -16.90 17.99 -18.06
CA GLU A 109 -16.90 16.78 -17.22
C GLU A 109 -15.88 15.76 -17.74
N HIS A 110 -15.27 15.01 -16.81
CA HIS A 110 -14.36 13.90 -17.11
C HIS A 110 -14.70 12.68 -16.27
N THR A 111 -14.63 11.51 -16.88
CA THR A 111 -14.58 10.24 -16.14
C THR A 111 -13.13 9.85 -15.92
N VAL A 112 -12.71 9.81 -14.66
CA VAL A 112 -11.33 9.53 -14.26
C VAL A 112 -11.33 8.31 -13.35
N GLN A 113 -10.33 7.47 -13.51
CA GLN A 113 -10.03 6.38 -12.60
C GLN A 113 -8.88 6.79 -11.68
N LEU A 114 -9.11 6.77 -10.37
CA LEU A 114 -8.06 6.82 -9.36
C LEU A 114 -7.52 5.40 -9.16
N LEU A 115 -6.20 5.26 -9.29
CA LEU A 115 -5.48 3.99 -9.22
C LEU A 115 -4.55 3.99 -8.00
N ILE A 116 -4.54 2.89 -7.23
CA ILE A 116 -3.54 2.63 -6.19
C ILE A 116 -2.97 1.23 -6.42
N ASP A 117 -1.71 1.14 -6.85
CA ASP A 117 -1.03 -0.12 -7.13
C ASP A 117 -0.02 -0.47 -6.02
N PRO A 118 -0.21 -1.57 -5.26
CA PRO A 118 0.49 -1.79 -4.00
C PRO A 118 1.89 -2.35 -4.17
N TRP A 119 2.73 -2.02 -3.20
CA TRP A 119 4.05 -2.59 -3.00
C TRP A 119 4.13 -3.22 -1.62
N ASN A 120 4.80 -4.35 -1.51
CA ASN A 120 5.25 -4.89 -0.23
C ASN A 120 6.78 -5.02 -0.23
N GLU A 121 7.33 -5.62 0.83
CA GLU A 121 8.77 -5.84 0.98
C GLU A 121 9.42 -6.62 -0.18
N PHE A 122 8.63 -7.38 -0.94
CA PHE A 122 9.11 -8.33 -1.94
C PHE A 122 8.84 -7.88 -3.37
N VAL A 123 7.65 -7.33 -3.64
CA VAL A 123 7.19 -7.00 -4.98
C VAL A 123 6.54 -5.64 -5.05
N ARG A 124 6.65 -5.02 -6.23
CA ARG A 124 5.84 -3.88 -6.66
C ARG A 124 4.89 -4.35 -7.76
N TYR A 125 3.58 -4.21 -7.55
CA TYR A 125 2.58 -4.55 -8.56
C TYR A 125 2.54 -3.50 -9.66
N VAL A 126 2.55 -3.96 -10.91
CA VAL A 126 2.40 -3.11 -12.10
C VAL A 126 1.44 -3.84 -13.05
N PRO A 127 0.17 -3.42 -13.17
CA PRO A 127 -0.87 -4.19 -13.85
C PRO A 127 -0.64 -4.34 -15.36
N GLY A 128 -0.07 -3.34 -16.03
CA GLY A 128 0.08 -3.36 -17.49
C GLY A 128 -1.26 -3.38 -18.23
N VAL A 129 -1.26 -3.91 -19.45
CA VAL A 129 -2.43 -4.03 -20.31
C VAL A 129 -2.57 -5.45 -20.84
N THR A 130 -3.77 -5.84 -21.24
CA THR A 130 -4.03 -7.08 -21.98
C THR A 130 -4.83 -6.82 -23.24
N THR A 131 -4.55 -7.59 -24.28
CA THR A 131 -5.36 -7.60 -25.48
C THR A 131 -6.48 -8.64 -25.32
N ILE A 132 -7.72 -8.23 -25.52
CA ILE A 132 -8.90 -9.11 -25.54
C ILE A 132 -9.44 -9.12 -26.97
N ARG A 133 -9.80 -10.32 -27.48
CA ARG A 133 -10.55 -10.55 -28.73
C ARG A 133 -10.25 -9.57 -29.87
N ASN A 134 -9.25 -9.89 -30.71
CA ASN A 134 -8.97 -9.21 -31.98
C ASN A 134 -8.85 -7.68 -31.89
N ASP A 135 -7.88 -7.21 -31.10
CA ASP A 135 -7.32 -5.84 -31.09
C ASP A 135 -7.85 -4.86 -30.02
N GLU A 136 -8.76 -5.24 -29.13
CA GLU A 136 -9.12 -4.38 -27.99
C GLU A 136 -8.06 -4.49 -26.88
N VAL A 137 -7.46 -3.36 -26.47
CA VAL A 137 -6.48 -3.33 -25.38
C VAL A 137 -7.09 -2.71 -24.13
N LEU A 138 -7.26 -3.55 -23.11
CA LEU A 138 -7.76 -3.12 -21.82
C LEU A 138 -6.64 -3.10 -20.78
N PRO A 139 -6.58 -2.08 -19.92
CA PRO A 139 -5.74 -2.15 -18.74
C PRO A 139 -6.11 -3.34 -17.88
N ASN A 140 -5.10 -4.04 -17.36
CA ASN A 140 -5.35 -4.93 -16.23
C ASN A 140 -5.74 -4.10 -15.01
N PHE A 141 -6.45 -4.72 -14.08
CA PHE A 141 -6.98 -4.02 -12.93
C PHE A 141 -5.85 -3.57 -12.02
N SER A 142 -5.91 -2.29 -11.64
CA SER A 142 -5.09 -1.73 -10.58
C SER A 142 -5.47 -2.34 -9.23
N GLY A 143 -4.57 -2.23 -8.26
CA GLY A 143 -4.80 -2.78 -6.93
C GLY A 143 -6.08 -2.26 -6.28
N ILE A 144 -6.24 -0.94 -6.29
CA ILE A 144 -7.54 -0.27 -6.09
C ILE A 144 -7.80 0.58 -7.33
N GLU A 145 -8.99 0.42 -7.89
CA GLU A 145 -9.50 1.27 -8.96
C GLU A 145 -10.83 1.90 -8.53
N ARG A 146 -10.94 3.23 -8.66
CA ARG A 146 -12.16 3.99 -8.35
C ARG A 146 -12.53 4.85 -9.56
N PHE A 147 -13.69 4.56 -10.14
CA PHE A 147 -14.28 5.38 -11.21
C PHE A 147 -14.97 6.59 -10.60
N VAL A 148 -14.58 7.77 -11.04
CA VAL A 148 -15.11 9.04 -10.55
C VAL A 148 -15.50 9.90 -11.74
N VAL A 149 -16.77 10.33 -11.75
CA VAL A 149 -17.24 11.38 -12.66
C VAL A 149 -16.93 12.72 -12.00
N LEU A 150 -16.04 13.50 -12.60
CA LEU A 150 -15.62 14.79 -12.09
C LEU A 150 -16.35 15.92 -12.83
N PRO A 151 -17.21 16.69 -12.13
CA PRO A 151 -17.92 17.79 -12.77
C PRO A 151 -16.96 18.90 -13.22
N PRO A 152 -17.35 19.74 -14.19
CA PRO A 152 -16.58 20.90 -14.63
C PRO A 152 -16.12 21.77 -13.46
N LYS A 153 -14.82 22.11 -13.40
CA LYS A 153 -14.19 22.89 -12.31
C LYS A 153 -14.51 22.39 -10.90
N GLY A 154 -14.93 21.14 -10.78
CA GLY A 154 -15.40 20.53 -9.55
C GLY A 154 -14.32 19.75 -8.84
N ARG A 155 -14.65 19.33 -7.63
CA ARG A 155 -13.84 18.40 -6.84
C ARG A 155 -14.70 17.28 -6.28
N VAL A 156 -14.11 16.10 -6.14
CA VAL A 156 -14.69 14.96 -5.44
C VAL A 156 -13.70 14.51 -4.38
N GLU A 157 -14.19 14.34 -3.17
CA GLU A 157 -13.41 13.88 -2.02
C GLU A 157 -13.79 12.43 -1.71
N GLY A 158 -12.82 11.65 -1.22
CA GLY A 158 -13.08 10.31 -0.79
C GLY A 158 -11.99 9.77 0.13
N ILE A 159 -12.21 8.52 0.56
CA ILE A 159 -11.36 7.83 1.52
C ILE A 159 -11.10 6.40 1.03
N ILE A 160 -9.86 5.95 1.23
CA ILE A 160 -9.44 4.56 1.19
C ILE A 160 -9.11 4.20 2.64
N THR A 161 -9.87 3.26 3.16
CA THR A 161 -9.87 2.94 4.60
C THR A 161 -8.72 1.99 4.96
N PRO A 162 -8.40 1.85 6.26
CA PRO A 162 -7.48 0.81 6.71
C PRO A 162 -7.88 -0.59 6.25
N ASP A 163 -9.17 -0.91 6.26
CA ASP A 163 -9.68 -2.19 5.78
C ASP A 163 -9.44 -2.38 4.27
N ASP A 164 -9.58 -1.33 3.46
CA ASP A 164 -9.21 -1.38 2.04
C ASP A 164 -7.71 -1.63 1.84
N MET A 165 -6.85 -1.07 2.70
CA MET A 165 -5.40 -1.30 2.63
C MET A 165 -5.01 -2.71 3.07
N VAL A 166 -5.72 -3.29 4.05
CA VAL A 166 -5.54 -4.69 4.45
C VAL A 166 -6.00 -5.62 3.32
N GLU A 167 -7.15 -5.34 2.71
CA GLU A 167 -7.64 -6.10 1.55
C GLU A 167 -6.63 -6.04 0.40
N LEU A 168 -6.12 -4.84 0.09
CA LEU A 168 -5.11 -4.63 -0.93
C LEU A 168 -3.82 -5.45 -0.69
N ALA A 169 -3.42 -5.61 0.57
CA ALA A 169 -2.29 -6.47 0.95
C ALA A 169 -2.59 -7.97 0.75
N ILE A 170 -3.82 -8.40 1.05
CA ILE A 170 -4.29 -9.77 0.79
C ILE A 170 -4.27 -10.03 -0.72
N ASP A 171 -4.82 -9.14 -1.52
CA ASP A 171 -4.88 -9.26 -2.98
C ASP A 171 -3.47 -9.31 -3.59
N LEU A 172 -2.55 -8.46 -3.14
CA LEU A 172 -1.15 -8.54 -3.56
C LEU A 172 -0.51 -9.89 -3.20
N THR A 173 -0.87 -10.45 -2.06
CA THR A 173 -0.39 -11.77 -1.64
C THR A 173 -0.94 -12.88 -2.54
N VAL A 174 -2.21 -12.82 -2.91
CA VAL A 174 -2.81 -13.74 -3.89
C VAL A 174 -2.12 -13.60 -5.24
N ALA A 175 -1.85 -12.38 -5.70
CA ALA A 175 -1.12 -12.12 -6.95
C ALA A 175 0.30 -12.71 -6.93
N MET A 176 1.02 -12.61 -5.80
CA MET A 176 2.32 -13.29 -5.64
C MET A 176 2.19 -14.82 -5.65
N ALA A 177 1.12 -15.37 -5.06
CA ALA A 177 0.86 -16.80 -5.11
C ALA A 177 0.57 -17.26 -6.54
N LEU A 178 -0.17 -16.46 -7.33
CA LEU A 178 -0.43 -16.70 -8.75
C LEU A 178 0.86 -16.68 -9.57
N GLU A 179 1.81 -15.80 -9.28
CA GLU A 179 3.11 -15.78 -9.96
C GLU A 179 3.91 -17.07 -9.69
N ARG A 180 3.91 -17.53 -8.43
CA ARG A 180 4.66 -18.74 -8.04
C ARG A 180 3.99 -20.03 -8.49
N ARG A 181 2.65 -20.04 -8.56
CA ARG A 181 1.83 -21.21 -8.91
C ARG A 181 0.82 -20.79 -9.98
N PRO A 182 1.27 -20.47 -11.21
CA PRO A 182 0.36 -19.99 -12.24
C PRO A 182 -0.70 -21.04 -12.60
N PRO A 183 -1.93 -20.63 -12.95
CA PRO A 183 -2.90 -21.53 -13.52
C PRO A 183 -2.41 -22.09 -14.87
N ASP A 184 -3.06 -23.13 -15.37
CA ASP A 184 -2.80 -23.63 -16.73
C ASP A 184 -3.00 -22.51 -17.75
N ALA A 185 -1.94 -22.20 -18.51
CA ALA A 185 -1.93 -21.14 -19.51
C ALA A 185 -2.90 -21.42 -20.67
N ALA A 186 -3.19 -22.69 -20.97
CA ALA A 186 -4.17 -23.07 -21.98
C ALA A 186 -5.60 -23.19 -21.40
N GLY A 187 -5.74 -23.06 -20.09
CA GLY A 187 -7.04 -23.12 -19.41
C GLY A 187 -7.81 -21.80 -19.48
N GLN A 188 -9.08 -21.85 -19.10
CA GLN A 188 -9.98 -20.67 -19.05
C GLN A 188 -9.50 -19.55 -18.10
N PHE A 189 -8.51 -19.82 -17.26
CA PHE A 189 -7.95 -18.91 -16.27
C PHE A 189 -6.51 -18.48 -16.60
N GLY A 190 -6.01 -18.81 -17.79
CA GLY A 190 -4.69 -18.38 -18.26
C GLY A 190 -4.57 -16.86 -18.42
N GLY A 191 -3.34 -16.38 -18.61
CA GLY A 191 -3.05 -14.95 -18.79
C GLY A 191 -3.37 -14.11 -17.54
N PRO A 192 -3.96 -12.91 -17.69
CA PRO A 192 -4.20 -12.00 -16.57
C PRO A 192 -5.53 -12.25 -15.85
N VAL A 193 -6.30 -13.28 -16.23
CA VAL A 193 -7.68 -13.49 -15.78
C VAL A 193 -7.78 -13.55 -14.26
N LEU A 194 -6.95 -14.38 -13.60
CA LEU A 194 -6.99 -14.50 -12.14
C LEU A 194 -6.42 -13.28 -11.41
N TYR A 195 -5.48 -12.56 -12.03
CA TYR A 195 -4.99 -11.29 -11.48
C TYR A 195 -6.11 -10.24 -11.48
N ASN A 196 -6.79 -10.06 -12.61
CA ASN A 196 -7.91 -9.13 -12.72
C ASN A 196 -9.08 -9.53 -11.83
N ARG A 197 -9.30 -10.83 -11.63
CA ARG A 197 -10.31 -11.34 -10.69
C ARG A 197 -9.93 -11.03 -9.24
N THR A 198 -8.65 -11.18 -8.89
CA THR A 198 -8.12 -10.85 -7.56
C THR A 198 -8.39 -9.39 -7.23
N PHE A 199 -7.98 -8.46 -8.09
CA PHE A 199 -8.14 -7.01 -7.89
C PHE A 199 -9.51 -6.44 -8.31
N ASN A 200 -10.51 -7.29 -8.57
CA ASN A 200 -11.85 -6.81 -8.88
C ASN A 200 -12.49 -6.24 -7.62
N ILE A 201 -13.08 -5.04 -7.69
CA ILE A 201 -13.75 -4.39 -6.55
C ILE A 201 -14.87 -5.24 -5.90
N GLN A 202 -15.46 -6.16 -6.67
CA GLN A 202 -16.50 -7.08 -6.18
C GLN A 202 -15.90 -8.30 -5.46
N ASN A 203 -14.63 -8.61 -5.71
CA ASN A 203 -13.92 -9.66 -5.00
C ASN A 203 -13.37 -9.09 -3.69
N ARG A 204 -13.80 -9.67 -2.57
CA ARG A 204 -13.34 -9.29 -1.24
C ARG A 204 -13.02 -10.55 -0.48
N SER A 205 -11.95 -10.55 0.30
CA SER A 205 -11.52 -11.70 1.07
C SER A 205 -12.54 -12.11 2.15
N SER A 206 -13.46 -11.21 2.54
CA SER A 206 -14.60 -11.52 3.41
C SER A 206 -15.67 -12.39 2.73
N GLU A 207 -15.70 -12.41 1.40
CA GLU A 207 -16.61 -13.21 0.57
C GLU A 207 -15.78 -14.14 -0.32
N PRO A 208 -15.42 -15.34 0.18
CA PRO A 208 -14.39 -16.14 -0.47
C PRO A 208 -14.79 -16.55 -1.89
N ASP A 209 -13.97 -16.17 -2.86
CA ASP A 209 -14.13 -16.57 -4.25
C ASP A 209 -13.64 -18.02 -4.46
N PRO A 210 -14.51 -18.98 -4.82
CA PRO A 210 -14.13 -20.37 -5.02
C PRO A 210 -13.02 -20.56 -6.06
N VAL A 211 -12.91 -19.66 -7.04
CA VAL A 211 -11.91 -19.73 -8.11
C VAL A 211 -10.51 -19.36 -7.59
N LEU A 212 -10.40 -18.54 -6.54
CA LEU A 212 -9.13 -18.09 -5.99
C LEU A 212 -8.68 -18.89 -4.75
N GLN A 213 -9.51 -19.80 -4.24
CA GLN A 213 -9.27 -20.56 -2.99
C GLN A 213 -7.87 -21.19 -2.91
N ASP A 214 -7.37 -21.74 -4.02
CA ASP A 214 -6.07 -22.42 -4.05
C ASP A 214 -4.87 -21.45 -3.88
N TRP A 215 -5.10 -20.15 -4.07
CA TRP A 215 -4.09 -19.09 -3.94
C TRP A 215 -4.31 -18.21 -2.72
N MET A 216 -5.45 -18.36 -2.03
CA MET A 216 -5.73 -17.61 -0.81
C MET A 216 -4.70 -17.92 0.27
N PRO A 217 -4.22 -16.90 1.01
CA PRO A 217 -3.30 -17.12 2.12
C PRO A 217 -3.97 -17.97 3.20
N ARG A 218 -3.28 -19.02 3.66
CA ARG A 218 -3.80 -19.93 4.70
C ARG A 218 -4.00 -19.26 6.06
N SER A 219 -3.32 -18.15 6.29
CA SER A 219 -3.42 -17.35 7.51
C SER A 219 -3.38 -15.88 7.15
N ARG A 220 -4.23 -15.09 7.80
CA ARG A 220 -4.23 -13.61 7.72
C ARG A 220 -3.20 -12.96 8.64
N ALA A 221 -2.63 -13.71 9.59
CA ALA A 221 -1.75 -13.15 10.62
C ALA A 221 -0.37 -12.73 10.09
N ASN A 222 0.09 -13.30 8.97
CA ASN A 222 1.44 -13.08 8.45
C ASN A 222 1.43 -12.51 7.03
N ILE A 223 0.44 -11.68 6.71
CA ILE A 223 0.34 -11.04 5.40
C ILE A 223 1.24 -9.81 5.38
N ALA A 224 2.10 -9.71 4.36
CA ALA A 224 2.99 -8.58 4.19
C ALA A 224 2.19 -7.28 4.04
N ALA A 225 2.52 -6.26 4.83
CA ALA A 225 1.88 -4.95 4.74
C ALA A 225 2.15 -4.26 3.39
N VAL A 226 1.27 -3.35 3.00
CA VAL A 226 1.55 -2.38 1.94
C VAL A 226 2.54 -1.36 2.49
N ILE A 227 3.78 -1.36 1.98
CA ILE A 227 4.85 -0.43 2.42
C ILE A 227 5.01 0.78 1.50
N GLY A 228 4.27 0.79 0.40
CA GLY A 228 4.28 1.83 -0.61
C GLY A 228 3.28 1.49 -1.70
N PHE A 229 3.03 2.42 -2.59
CA PHE A 229 2.14 2.22 -3.73
C PHE A 229 2.46 3.22 -4.84
N ASP A 230 1.99 2.93 -6.05
CA ASP A 230 1.84 3.95 -7.08
C ASP A 230 0.44 4.53 -7.04
N VAL A 231 0.34 5.85 -6.86
CA VAL A 231 -0.92 6.56 -7.14
C VAL A 231 -0.96 6.88 -8.63
N GLY A 232 -2.11 6.65 -9.26
CA GLY A 232 -2.30 6.93 -10.68
C GLY A 232 -3.64 7.60 -10.99
N LEU A 233 -3.69 8.28 -12.13
CA LEU A 233 -4.90 8.78 -12.76
C LEU A 233 -4.98 8.20 -14.16
N ARG A 234 -6.13 7.62 -14.53
CA ARG A 234 -6.38 7.09 -15.88
C ARG A 234 -7.68 7.61 -16.48
N THR A 235 -7.65 7.93 -17.76
CA THR A 235 -8.80 8.36 -18.58
C THR A 235 -8.62 7.90 -20.02
N TYR A 236 -9.71 7.87 -20.80
CA TYR A 236 -9.73 7.49 -22.21
C TYR A 236 -9.86 8.71 -23.15
N ALA A 237 -9.73 9.92 -22.61
CA ALA A 237 -9.65 11.17 -23.34
C ALA A 237 -8.68 12.15 -22.65
N PRO A 238 -8.10 13.13 -23.37
CA PRO A 238 -7.25 14.15 -22.77
C PRO A 238 -7.98 14.88 -21.63
N ALA A 239 -7.32 15.07 -20.49
CA ALA A 239 -7.93 15.73 -19.34
C ALA A 239 -6.90 16.54 -18.55
N LYS A 240 -7.34 17.66 -17.98
CA LYS A 240 -6.58 18.42 -16.98
C LYS A 240 -7.17 18.19 -15.61
N VAL A 241 -6.61 17.22 -14.89
CA VAL A 241 -7.13 16.77 -13.59
C VAL A 241 -5.99 16.56 -12.62
N ALA A 242 -6.27 16.67 -11.33
CA ALA A 242 -5.28 16.42 -10.29
C ALA A 242 -5.87 15.64 -9.13
N VAL A 243 -5.02 14.87 -8.44
CA VAL A 243 -5.32 14.27 -7.14
C VAL A 243 -4.33 14.79 -6.11
N GLU A 244 -4.86 15.13 -4.94
CA GLU A 244 -4.10 15.30 -3.72
C GLU A 244 -4.44 14.16 -2.77
N LEU A 245 -3.42 13.49 -2.21
CA LEU A 245 -3.56 12.48 -1.17
C LEU A 245 -3.02 13.01 0.15
N VAL A 246 -3.82 12.91 1.21
CA VAL A 246 -3.39 13.03 2.61
C VAL A 246 -3.37 11.63 3.20
N ILE A 247 -2.24 11.25 3.77
CA ILE A 247 -1.98 9.89 4.25
C ILE A 247 -1.80 9.94 5.76
N ASP A 248 -2.69 9.25 6.49
CA ASP A 248 -2.51 8.98 7.90
C ASP A 248 -1.95 7.56 8.06
N ILE A 249 -0.91 7.42 8.87
CA ILE A 249 -0.40 6.12 9.31
C ILE A 249 -0.40 6.07 10.84
N GLU A 250 -0.86 4.96 11.39
CA GLU A 250 -0.87 4.66 12.81
C GLU A 250 0.00 3.43 13.02
N ASP A 251 1.10 3.55 13.76
CA ASP A 251 1.91 2.42 14.19
C ASP A 251 1.28 1.83 15.45
N LEU A 252 0.72 0.62 15.32
CA LEU A 252 -0.04 -0.01 16.40
C LEU A 252 0.86 -0.56 17.50
N HIS A 253 2.16 -0.66 17.24
CA HIS A 253 3.14 -1.23 18.17
C HIS A 253 4.33 -0.29 18.45
N GLY A 254 4.45 0.83 17.71
CA GLY A 254 5.55 1.80 17.83
C GLY A 254 6.89 1.21 17.39
N GLU A 255 6.88 0.22 16.49
CA GLU A 255 8.05 -0.60 16.16
C GLU A 255 8.34 -0.67 14.67
N ARG A 256 7.49 -0.14 13.78
CA ARG A 256 7.58 -0.40 12.33
C ARG A 256 7.66 0.85 11.47
N VAL A 257 7.12 1.96 11.93
CA VAL A 257 7.02 3.22 11.19
C VAL A 257 8.07 4.19 11.74
N LEU A 258 8.70 4.95 10.86
CA LEU A 258 9.62 6.03 11.19
C LEU A 258 8.82 7.31 11.26
N ILE A 259 8.59 7.80 12.48
CA ILE A 259 7.88 9.06 12.69
C ILE A 259 8.84 10.22 12.51
N ASP A 260 8.36 11.36 12.01
CA ASP A 260 9.19 12.55 11.79
C ASP A 260 10.11 12.89 12.99
N GLY A 261 11.41 12.96 12.72
CA GLY A 261 12.46 13.18 13.72
C GLY A 261 13.07 11.92 14.33
N GLU A 262 12.55 10.73 14.04
CA GLU A 262 13.13 9.46 14.50
C GLU A 262 14.33 9.01 13.66
N GLU A 263 15.28 8.36 14.33
CA GLU A 263 16.43 7.74 13.66
C GLU A 263 16.05 6.37 13.08
N GLY A 264 16.38 6.14 11.81
CA GLY A 264 16.19 4.84 11.20
C GLY A 264 16.47 4.84 9.70
N ARG A 265 16.49 3.65 9.10
CA ARG A 265 16.66 3.50 7.65
C ARG A 265 15.31 3.20 7.03
N PRO A 266 14.78 4.04 6.12
CA PRO A 266 13.51 3.74 5.46
C PRO A 266 13.64 2.50 4.59
N VAL A 267 12.55 1.74 4.51
CA VAL A 267 12.45 0.60 3.61
C VAL A 267 12.63 1.06 2.16
N GLY A 268 13.45 0.32 1.42
CA GLY A 268 13.69 0.60 0.01
C GLY A 268 12.51 0.20 -0.87
N ARG A 269 12.61 0.51 -2.17
CA ARG A 269 11.71 -0.07 -3.17
C ARG A 269 11.98 -1.59 -3.25
N PRO A 270 10.94 -2.44 -3.38
CA PRO A 270 11.15 -3.85 -3.64
C PRO A 270 11.93 -4.07 -4.94
N GLY A 271 12.79 -5.09 -4.93
CA GLY A 271 13.65 -5.41 -6.08
C GLY A 271 12.93 -6.09 -7.24
N THR A 272 11.72 -6.62 -7.01
CA THR A 272 10.95 -7.38 -8.00
C THR A 272 9.70 -6.61 -8.43
N VAL A 273 9.41 -6.63 -9.73
CA VAL A 273 8.15 -6.14 -10.29
C VAL A 273 7.25 -7.35 -10.55
N LEU A 274 6.02 -7.28 -10.05
CA LEU A 274 4.97 -8.27 -10.29
C LEU A 274 3.99 -7.69 -11.32
N THR A 275 3.88 -8.33 -12.48
CA THR A 275 2.98 -7.91 -13.56
C THR A 275 2.14 -9.10 -14.02
N PRO A 276 0.82 -8.95 -14.19
CA PRO A 276 -0.01 -9.98 -14.80
C PRO A 276 0.60 -10.45 -16.13
N PRO A 277 0.61 -11.76 -16.42
CA PRO A 277 1.08 -12.25 -17.70
C PRO A 277 0.29 -11.60 -18.85
N ALA A 278 0.98 -11.20 -19.92
CA ALA A 278 0.30 -10.75 -21.13
C ALA A 278 -0.69 -11.84 -21.59
N GLY A 279 -1.92 -11.45 -21.92
CA GLY A 279 -2.93 -12.40 -22.39
C GLY A 279 -2.43 -13.20 -23.59
N GLY A 280 -2.40 -14.52 -23.45
CA GLY A 280 -2.38 -15.41 -24.61
C GLY A 280 -3.77 -15.45 -25.26
N PRO A 281 -3.88 -15.81 -26.55
CA PRO A 281 -5.19 -15.96 -27.18
C PRO A 281 -6.03 -16.95 -26.37
N ALA A 282 -7.22 -16.53 -25.97
CA ALA A 282 -8.18 -17.43 -25.34
C ALA A 282 -8.42 -18.63 -26.27
N PRO A 283 -8.48 -19.87 -25.76
CA PRO A 283 -8.92 -20.98 -26.58
C PRO A 283 -10.34 -20.69 -27.10
N MET A 284 -10.50 -20.81 -28.43
CA MET A 284 -11.77 -20.67 -29.15
C MET A 284 -12.80 -21.69 -28.68
#